data_AF-A0A3M7S8K4-F1
#
_entry.id   AF-A0A3M7S8K4-F1
#
_cell.length_a   1.000
_cell.length_b   1.000
_cell.length_c   1.000
_cell.angle_alpha   90.00
_cell.angle_beta   90.00
_cell.angle_gamma   90.00
#
_symmetry.space_group_name_H-M   'P 1'
#
loop_
_entity.id
_entity.type
_entity.pdbx_description
1 polymer ?
#
loop_
_entity_poly.entity_id
_entity_poly.type
_entity_poly.pdbx_seq_one_letter_code
_entity_poly.pdbx_strand_id
1 'polypeptide(L)'
;MNFTEDLDSKPLKKGKLGPLDIYPQEEKQREDELTSEFVRSGFRNQIPELLSEYEYQSIGKDQPISTNSNFDNDVIRVLLQIVNKKEESNVNSQIEASKKQSLPAKTSQSFRPSLILMTGNQKTKESAYAWFKQLANNEPLIKLAKKIPVFNKRADNLPEILITLYEYQVSISRSVWYLKIMVLGCTTNLTEANKKKRQTTIDVSSEWSVSLVRLLKEMFLRLQFYELSAASGHQHQSLPANMTLEGFMKVDNLNSILLPIINHNYLTEKKLKCLWTFTTKLTRAMLDQNLLDKQMILESLLDLLEKSAIQNRSAHINKSSEKASWEKYILTLKKERK
;
A
#
# COMPACT_ATOMS: atom_id res chain seq x y z
N MET A 1 -31.20 -43.66 24.48
CA MET A 1 -31.56 -42.97 23.23
C MET A 1 -30.49 -41.92 22.96
N ASN A 2 -29.73 -42.11 21.88
CA ASN A 2 -28.63 -41.24 21.49
C ASN A 2 -29.20 -39.95 20.89
N PHE A 3 -29.05 -38.83 21.59
CA PHE A 3 -29.28 -37.50 21.02
C PHE A 3 -27.94 -36.93 20.55
N THR A 4 -27.54 -37.34 19.36
CA THR A 4 -26.51 -36.65 18.57
C THR A 4 -27.19 -36.18 17.29
N GLU A 5 -27.90 -35.06 17.39
CA GLU A 5 -28.34 -34.31 16.20
C GLU A 5 -27.58 -32.98 16.15
N ASP A 6 -26.81 -32.84 15.08
CA ASP A 6 -26.09 -31.66 14.62
C ASP A 6 -27.04 -30.46 14.40
N LEU A 7 -27.38 -29.74 15.47
CA LEU A 7 -28.11 -28.47 15.39
C LEU A 7 -27.20 -27.22 15.30
N ASP A 8 -25.88 -27.40 15.39
CA ASP A 8 -24.91 -26.30 15.54
C ASP A 8 -24.64 -25.46 14.27
N SER A 9 -25.31 -25.72 13.14
CA SER A 9 -25.01 -25.02 11.87
C SER A 9 -26.20 -24.32 11.21
N LYS A 10 -27.33 -24.14 11.92
CA LYS A 10 -28.42 -23.29 11.42
C LYS A 10 -28.33 -21.90 12.06
N PRO A 11 -28.29 -20.81 11.26
CA PRO A 11 -28.39 -19.47 11.82
C PRO A 11 -29.70 -19.39 12.61
N LEU A 12 -29.59 -18.99 13.89
CA LEU A 12 -30.74 -18.73 14.74
C LEU A 12 -31.70 -17.82 13.97
N LYS A 13 -32.89 -18.32 13.65
CA LYS A 13 -33.93 -17.49 13.03
C LYS A 13 -34.10 -16.29 13.95
N LYS A 14 -34.04 -15.07 13.39
CA LYS A 14 -34.39 -13.86 14.15
C LYS A 14 -35.73 -14.13 14.84
N GLY A 15 -35.74 -14.06 16.15
CA GLY A 15 -36.98 -14.18 16.91
C GLY A 15 -37.99 -13.18 16.35
N LYS A 16 -39.25 -13.61 16.24
CA LYS A 16 -40.36 -12.68 15.97
C LYS A 16 -40.54 -11.65 17.09
N LEU A 17 -40.03 -11.96 18.27
CA LEU A 17 -40.01 -11.08 19.43
C LEU A 17 -39.05 -9.92 19.14
N GLY A 18 -39.50 -8.71 19.49
CA GLY A 18 -38.74 -7.48 19.35
C GLY A 18 -37.48 -7.47 20.21
N PRO A 19 -36.95 -6.28 20.53
CA PRO A 19 -35.89 -6.16 21.53
C PRO A 19 -36.28 -6.85 22.85
N LEU A 20 -35.29 -7.24 23.64
CA LEU A 20 -35.51 -7.83 24.98
C LEU A 20 -36.46 -6.95 25.79
N ASP A 21 -37.41 -7.58 26.49
CA ASP A 21 -38.47 -6.94 27.27
C ASP A 21 -39.39 -6.00 26.48
N ILE A 22 -39.39 -6.07 25.14
CA ILE A 22 -40.30 -5.31 24.28
C ILE A 22 -41.20 -6.29 23.54
N TYR A 23 -42.49 -6.22 23.87
CA TYR A 23 -43.55 -7.00 23.23
C TYR A 23 -44.45 -6.04 22.43
N PRO A 24 -44.24 -5.92 21.09
CA PRO A 24 -45.11 -5.12 20.24
C PRO A 24 -46.54 -5.66 20.26
N GLN A 25 -47.51 -4.75 20.12
CA GLN A 25 -48.90 -5.12 19.89
C GLN A 25 -49.00 -5.75 18.48
N GLU A 26 -49.57 -6.94 18.37
CA GLU A 26 -49.70 -7.69 17.13
C GLU A 26 -51.15 -7.62 16.62
N GLU A 27 -51.36 -7.57 15.30
CA GLU A 27 -52.71 -7.48 14.70
C GLU A 27 -53.64 -8.67 15.03
N LYS A 28 -53.09 -9.77 15.56
CA LYS A 28 -53.80 -11.02 15.87
C LYS A 28 -53.59 -11.45 17.31
N GLN A 29 -53.80 -10.56 18.26
CA GLN A 29 -53.78 -10.93 19.66
C GLN A 29 -55.09 -11.57 20.09
N ARG A 30 -54.99 -12.57 20.98
CA ARG A 30 -56.14 -13.27 21.54
C ARG A 30 -57.09 -12.33 22.29
N GLU A 31 -56.57 -11.24 22.85
CA GLU A 31 -57.37 -10.22 23.55
C GLU A 31 -58.32 -9.46 22.62
N ASP A 32 -57.98 -9.35 21.33
CA ASP A 32 -58.78 -8.68 20.30
C ASP A 32 -59.84 -9.60 19.67
N GLU A 33 -59.84 -10.89 20.01
CA GLU A 33 -60.84 -11.85 19.51
C GLU A 33 -62.19 -11.61 20.19
N LEU A 34 -63.17 -11.05 19.47
CA LEU A 34 -64.53 -10.79 20.00
C LEU A 34 -65.37 -12.07 20.12
N THR A 35 -64.96 -13.00 20.98
CA THR A 35 -65.76 -14.18 21.34
C THR A 35 -66.91 -13.80 22.27
N SER A 36 -68.01 -14.56 22.24
CA SER A 36 -69.18 -14.32 23.09
C SER A 36 -68.83 -14.33 24.59
N GLU A 37 -67.82 -15.09 24.99
CA GLU A 37 -67.31 -15.15 26.36
C GLU A 37 -66.52 -13.88 26.73
N PHE A 38 -65.60 -13.42 25.88
CA PHE A 38 -64.82 -12.20 26.16
C PHE A 38 -65.69 -10.95 26.13
N VAL A 39 -66.71 -10.90 25.27
CA VAL A 39 -67.68 -9.79 25.24
C VAL A 39 -68.53 -9.77 26.51
N ARG A 40 -68.89 -10.94 27.06
CA ARG A 40 -69.73 -11.04 28.26
C ARG A 40 -68.96 -10.82 29.56
N SER A 41 -67.74 -11.34 29.66
CA SER A 41 -66.98 -11.44 30.92
C SER A 41 -65.69 -10.62 30.94
N GLY A 42 -65.34 -10.01 29.81
CA GLY A 42 -64.03 -9.38 29.59
C GLY A 42 -62.93 -10.42 29.33
N PHE A 43 -61.92 -10.04 28.56
CA PHE A 43 -60.70 -10.84 28.41
C PHE A 43 -59.91 -10.84 29.73
N ARG A 44 -59.43 -12.02 30.15
CA ARG A 44 -58.55 -12.18 31.32
C ARG A 44 -57.37 -13.07 30.94
N ASN A 45 -56.16 -12.59 31.23
CA ASN A 45 -54.97 -13.42 31.11
C ASN A 45 -55.04 -14.54 32.15
N GLN A 46 -55.23 -15.78 31.69
CA GLN A 46 -55.11 -16.95 32.55
C GLN A 46 -53.63 -17.11 32.88
N ILE A 47 -53.23 -16.69 34.09
CA ILE A 47 -51.99 -17.16 34.69
C ILE A 47 -52.18 -18.68 34.84
N PRO A 48 -51.27 -19.52 34.32
CA PRO A 48 -51.35 -20.97 34.54
C PRO A 48 -51.56 -21.27 36.02
N GLU A 49 -52.51 -22.13 36.38
CA GLU A 49 -52.83 -22.46 37.79
C GLU A 49 -51.59 -22.84 38.61
N LEU A 50 -50.61 -23.47 37.96
CA LEU A 50 -49.33 -23.84 38.56
C LEU A 50 -48.47 -22.65 39.03
N LEU A 51 -48.74 -21.43 38.55
CA LEU A 51 -48.06 -20.21 38.98
C LEU A 51 -48.85 -19.46 40.05
N SER A 52 -50.18 -19.52 40.04
CA SER A 52 -51.02 -18.76 40.99
C SER A 52 -50.87 -19.24 42.44
N GLU A 53 -50.61 -20.54 42.65
CA GLU A 53 -50.38 -21.11 43.99
C GLU A 53 -49.06 -20.62 44.62
N TYR A 54 -48.04 -20.34 43.81
CA TYR A 54 -46.69 -19.98 44.26
C TYR A 54 -46.31 -18.51 44.04
N GLU A 55 -47.15 -17.74 43.34
CA GLU A 55 -46.90 -16.34 42.98
C GLU A 55 -46.56 -15.46 44.19
N TYR A 56 -47.19 -15.74 45.33
CA TYR A 56 -47.02 -15.00 46.58
C TYR A 56 -46.18 -15.75 47.63
N GLN A 57 -45.60 -16.90 47.28
CA GLN A 57 -44.81 -17.72 48.21
C GLN A 57 -43.31 -17.45 48.08
N SER A 58 -42.59 -17.57 49.19
CA SER A 58 -41.13 -17.48 49.18
C SER A 58 -40.53 -18.86 48.92
N ILE A 59 -39.70 -18.98 47.89
CA ILE A 59 -38.96 -20.20 47.52
C ILE A 59 -38.18 -20.80 48.70
N GLY A 60 -37.76 -19.98 49.68
CA GLY A 60 -36.94 -20.42 50.81
C GLY A 60 -37.67 -21.15 51.93
N LYS A 61 -39.01 -21.23 51.93
CA LYS A 61 -39.76 -21.84 53.04
C LYS A 61 -40.09 -23.33 52.84
N ASP A 62 -40.29 -23.76 51.60
CA ASP A 62 -40.84 -25.10 51.29
C ASP A 62 -39.86 -26.03 50.55
N GLN A 63 -38.68 -25.53 50.19
CA GLN A 63 -37.57 -26.30 49.63
C GLN A 63 -36.30 -25.94 50.39
N PRO A 64 -35.70 -26.85 51.19
CA PRO A 64 -34.40 -26.57 51.78
C PRO A 64 -33.41 -26.44 50.61
N ILE A 65 -32.94 -25.22 50.36
CA ILE A 65 -31.83 -24.98 49.43
C ILE A 65 -30.67 -25.80 49.98
N SER A 66 -30.45 -26.96 49.38
CA SER A 66 -29.30 -27.79 49.66
C SER A 66 -28.09 -26.93 49.33
N THR A 67 -27.45 -26.38 50.36
CA THR A 67 -26.15 -25.68 50.32
C THR A 67 -25.05 -26.69 50.00
N ASN A 68 -25.24 -27.44 48.92
CA ASN A 68 -24.22 -28.33 48.39
C ASN A 68 -23.15 -27.39 47.84
N SER A 69 -22.00 -27.34 48.52
CA SER A 69 -20.84 -26.51 48.15
C SER A 69 -20.36 -26.72 46.70
N ASN A 70 -20.86 -27.76 46.03
CA ASN A 70 -20.62 -28.03 44.61
C ASN A 70 -21.59 -27.31 43.65
N PHE A 71 -22.78 -26.90 44.09
CA PHE A 71 -23.77 -26.22 43.25
C PHE A 71 -23.23 -24.87 42.73
N ASP A 72 -22.56 -24.11 43.60
CA ASP A 72 -21.93 -22.84 43.21
C ASP A 72 -20.85 -23.06 42.13
N ASN A 73 -20.08 -24.14 42.24
CA ASN A 73 -19.05 -24.48 41.27
C ASN A 73 -19.64 -24.89 39.90
N ASP A 74 -20.78 -25.57 39.89
CA ASP A 74 -21.45 -25.96 38.65
C ASP A 74 -22.13 -24.75 37.97
N VAL A 75 -22.76 -23.85 38.73
CA VAL A 75 -23.30 -22.60 38.20
C VAL A 75 -22.19 -21.72 37.62
N ILE A 76 -21.08 -21.56 38.35
CA ILE A 76 -19.91 -20.82 37.87
C ILE A 76 -19.35 -21.47 36.60
N ARG A 77 -19.27 -22.80 36.55
CA ARG A 77 -18.82 -23.53 35.35
C ARG A 77 -19.71 -23.25 34.14
N VAL A 78 -21.03 -23.30 34.31
CA VAL A 78 -21.98 -23.00 33.22
C VAL A 78 -21.86 -21.55 32.76
N LEU A 79 -21.73 -20.60 33.69
CA LEU A 79 -21.53 -19.18 33.34
C LEU A 79 -20.23 -18.96 32.57
N LEU A 80 -19.13 -19.60 32.99
CA LEU A 80 -17.86 -19.55 32.28
C LEU A 80 -17.94 -20.20 30.89
N GLN A 81 -18.65 -21.31 30.74
CA GLN A 81 -18.92 -21.92 29.43
C GLN A 81 -19.69 -20.95 28.51
N ILE A 82 -20.69 -20.22 29.02
CA ILE A 82 -21.43 -19.21 28.25
C ILE A 82 -20.52 -18.06 27.81
N VAL A 83 -19.68 -17.54 28.71
CA VAL A 83 -18.74 -16.45 28.40
C VAL A 83 -17.75 -16.89 27.33
N ASN A 84 -17.13 -18.06 27.48
CA ASN A 84 -16.20 -18.61 26.50
C ASN A 84 -16.87 -18.81 25.14
N LYS A 85 -18.08 -19.40 25.13
CA LYS A 85 -18.82 -19.62 23.87
C LYS A 85 -19.22 -18.31 23.20
N LYS A 86 -19.54 -17.26 23.97
CA LYS A 86 -19.83 -15.92 23.45
C LYS A 86 -18.59 -15.26 22.85
N GLU A 87 -17.44 -15.39 23.50
CA GLU A 87 -16.16 -14.88 22.99
C GLU A 87 -15.75 -15.61 21.72
N GLU A 88 -15.81 -16.96 21.72
CA GLU A 88 -15.60 -17.78 20.54
C GLU A 88 -16.54 -17.39 19.40
N SER A 89 -17.82 -17.12 19.68
CA SER A 89 -18.78 -16.73 18.65
C SER A 89 -18.53 -15.33 18.10
N ASN A 90 -18.04 -14.40 18.93
CA ASN A 90 -17.65 -13.06 18.48
C ASN A 90 -16.40 -13.11 17.61
N VAL A 91 -15.37 -13.86 18.03
CA VAL A 91 -14.14 -14.06 17.27
C VAL A 91 -14.42 -14.87 16.01
N ASN A 92 -15.20 -15.94 16.07
CA ASN A 92 -15.60 -16.72 14.91
C ASN A 92 -16.54 -15.93 13.99
N SER A 93 -17.39 -15.02 14.47
CA SER A 93 -18.15 -14.13 13.57
C SER A 93 -17.23 -13.17 12.82
N GLN A 94 -16.18 -12.66 13.47
CA GLN A 94 -15.14 -11.87 12.80
C GLN A 94 -14.32 -12.74 11.83
N ILE A 95 -13.91 -13.94 12.24
CA ILE A 95 -13.13 -14.87 11.42
C ILE A 95 -13.96 -15.50 10.31
N GLU A 96 -15.26 -15.76 10.46
CA GLU A 96 -16.15 -16.28 9.42
C GLU A 96 -16.56 -15.19 8.43
N ALA A 97 -16.75 -13.94 8.89
CA ALA A 97 -16.72 -12.78 8.00
C ALA A 97 -15.39 -12.67 7.24
N SER A 98 -14.31 -13.23 7.81
CA SER A 98 -12.96 -13.29 7.22
C SER A 98 -12.65 -14.61 6.47
N LYS A 99 -13.44 -15.69 6.62
CA LYS A 99 -13.26 -17.03 6.02
C LYS A 99 -14.27 -17.33 4.90
N LYS A 100 -15.47 -16.71 4.91
CA LYS A 100 -16.21 -16.43 3.65
C LYS A 100 -15.42 -15.49 2.73
N GLN A 101 -14.41 -14.86 3.30
CA GLN A 101 -13.37 -14.05 2.70
C GLN A 101 -12.06 -14.87 2.64
N SER A 102 -12.16 -16.20 2.51
CA SER A 102 -11.07 -16.98 1.94
C SER A 102 -10.67 -16.29 0.64
N LEU A 103 -9.39 -15.97 0.51
CA LEU A 103 -8.78 -15.28 -0.63
C LEU A 103 -9.36 -15.90 -1.93
N PRO A 104 -10.32 -15.20 -2.59
CA PRO A 104 -10.02 -14.04 -3.40
C PRO A 104 -10.92 -12.82 -3.11
N ALA A 105 -10.25 -11.69 -2.98
CA ALA A 105 -10.68 -10.37 -3.45
C ALA A 105 -11.93 -9.65 -2.93
N LYS A 106 -12.76 -10.21 -2.04
CA LYS A 106 -13.91 -9.47 -1.50
C LYS A 106 -14.23 -9.90 -0.07
N THR A 107 -13.75 -9.15 0.92
CA THR A 107 -14.45 -8.63 2.11
C THR A 107 -13.39 -7.86 2.94
N SER A 108 -13.80 -7.04 3.91
CA SER A 108 -13.54 -5.59 3.96
C SER A 108 -14.20 -4.91 2.76
N GLN A 109 -14.53 -3.64 2.86
CA GLN A 109 -14.56 -2.82 1.66
C GLN A 109 -13.14 -2.85 1.09
N SER A 110 -12.79 -3.94 0.40
CA SER A 110 -11.48 -4.16 -0.16
C SER A 110 -11.31 -2.98 -1.08
N PHE A 111 -10.42 -2.08 -0.68
CA PHE A 111 -10.16 -0.87 -1.44
C PHE A 111 -9.64 -1.33 -2.79
N ARG A 112 -10.56 -1.43 -3.75
CA ARG A 112 -10.33 -1.80 -5.14
C ARG A 112 -10.46 -0.50 -5.91
N PRO A 113 -9.40 0.32 -5.94
CA PRO A 113 -9.44 1.56 -6.69
C PRO A 113 -9.77 1.19 -8.14
N SER A 114 -10.75 1.87 -8.74
CA SER A 114 -11.01 1.64 -10.16
C SER A 114 -9.84 2.25 -10.93
N LEU A 115 -9.01 1.40 -11.50
CA LEU A 115 -7.83 1.80 -12.27
C LEU A 115 -8.24 2.13 -13.70
N ILE A 116 -7.91 3.33 -14.16
CA ILE A 116 -8.22 3.81 -15.52
C ILE A 116 -6.91 3.98 -16.28
N LEU A 117 -6.77 3.27 -17.40
CA LEU A 117 -5.55 3.29 -18.19
C LEU A 117 -5.36 4.64 -18.93
N MET A 118 -4.24 5.30 -18.71
CA MET A 118 -3.89 6.59 -19.30
C MET A 118 -3.59 6.51 -20.81
N THR A 119 -3.26 5.32 -21.33
CA THR A 119 -3.01 5.11 -22.76
C THR A 119 -4.29 4.94 -23.59
N GLY A 120 -5.47 5.15 -23.00
CA GLY A 120 -6.76 5.13 -23.71
C GLY A 120 -7.00 6.38 -24.57
N ASN A 121 -8.24 6.54 -25.03
CA ASN A 121 -8.68 7.65 -25.90
C ASN A 121 -8.38 9.03 -25.28
N GLN A 122 -8.32 10.09 -26.10
CA GLN A 122 -7.95 11.45 -25.69
C GLN A 122 -8.72 11.99 -24.46
N LYS A 123 -10.02 11.69 -24.35
CA LYS A 123 -10.85 12.02 -23.17
C LYS A 123 -10.33 11.41 -21.86
N THR A 124 -9.72 10.23 -21.94
CA THR A 124 -9.11 9.53 -20.80
C THR A 124 -7.83 10.21 -20.35
N LYS A 125 -7.03 10.72 -21.30
CA LYS A 125 -5.82 11.51 -21.02
C LYS A 125 -6.17 12.84 -20.35
N GLU A 126 -7.15 13.56 -20.87
CA GLU A 126 -7.64 14.81 -20.26
C GLU A 126 -8.18 14.59 -18.84
N SER A 127 -8.96 13.51 -18.64
CA SER A 127 -9.42 13.13 -17.30
C SER A 127 -8.28 12.76 -16.35
N ALA A 128 -7.21 12.14 -16.85
CA ALA A 128 -6.04 11.81 -16.05
C ALA A 128 -5.27 13.07 -15.63
N TYR A 129 -5.10 14.03 -16.53
CA TYR A 129 -4.47 15.32 -16.23
C TYR A 129 -5.27 16.13 -15.21
N ALA A 130 -6.59 16.17 -15.34
CA ALA A 130 -7.46 16.79 -14.34
C ALA A 130 -7.33 16.11 -12.97
N TRP A 131 -7.18 14.78 -12.95
CA TRP A 131 -6.98 14.01 -11.72
C TRP A 131 -5.65 14.34 -11.04
N PHE A 132 -4.53 14.45 -11.77
CA PHE A 132 -3.25 14.83 -11.16
C PHE A 132 -3.26 16.28 -10.64
N LYS A 133 -3.96 17.18 -11.33
CA LYS A 133 -4.17 18.55 -10.83
C LYS A 133 -5.00 18.56 -9.53
N GLN A 134 -6.02 17.72 -9.44
CA GLN A 134 -6.78 17.52 -8.20
C GLN A 134 -5.90 16.92 -7.08
N LEU A 135 -5.03 15.97 -7.41
CA LEU A 135 -4.07 15.39 -6.47
C LEU A 135 -3.09 16.45 -5.94
N ALA A 136 -2.61 17.37 -6.78
CA ALA A 136 -1.76 18.48 -6.36
C ALA A 136 -2.52 19.48 -5.47
N ASN A 137 -3.79 19.78 -5.79
CA ASN A 137 -4.63 20.79 -5.13
C ASN A 137 -5.25 20.38 -3.79
N ASN A 138 -4.78 19.31 -3.16
CA ASN A 138 -5.29 18.87 -1.87
C ASN A 138 -6.71 18.29 -1.82
N GLU A 139 -7.21 17.75 -2.92
CA GLU A 139 -8.50 17.04 -2.92
C GLU A 139 -8.50 15.80 -2.01
N PRO A 140 -9.64 15.49 -1.35
CA PRO A 140 -9.73 14.34 -0.45
C PRO A 140 -9.41 13.01 -1.15
N LEU A 141 -8.53 12.21 -0.54
CA LEU A 141 -8.08 10.93 -1.12
C LEU A 141 -9.23 9.95 -1.37
N ILE A 142 -10.29 10.00 -0.55
CA ILE A 142 -11.51 9.17 -0.70
C ILE A 142 -12.23 9.47 -2.02
N LYS A 143 -12.19 10.72 -2.49
CA LYS A 143 -12.78 11.12 -3.77
C LYS A 143 -11.91 10.63 -4.93
N LEU A 144 -10.60 10.85 -4.84
CA LEU A 144 -9.62 10.48 -5.87
C LEU A 144 -9.49 8.96 -6.04
N ALA A 145 -9.59 8.22 -4.94
CA ALA A 145 -9.59 6.78 -4.85
C ALA A 145 -10.56 6.06 -5.79
N LYS A 146 -11.69 6.72 -6.13
CA LYS A 146 -12.75 6.10 -6.92
C LYS A 146 -12.28 5.76 -8.34
N LYS A 147 -11.43 6.60 -8.93
CA LYS A 147 -10.96 6.50 -10.31
C LYS A 147 -9.54 6.99 -10.40
N ILE A 148 -8.57 6.06 -10.45
CA ILE A 148 -7.15 6.39 -10.41
C ILE A 148 -6.52 6.15 -11.78
N PRO A 149 -5.89 7.17 -12.40
CA PRO A 149 -5.15 7.00 -13.63
C PRO A 149 -3.95 6.08 -13.44
N VAL A 150 -3.71 5.17 -14.39
CA VAL A 150 -2.57 4.24 -14.40
C VAL A 150 -1.87 4.34 -15.74
N PHE A 151 -0.54 4.47 -15.73
CA PHE A 151 0.30 4.40 -16.93
C PHE A 151 0.29 2.97 -17.49
N ASN A 152 0.85 2.73 -18.68
CA ASN A 152 0.83 1.38 -19.28
C ASN A 152 1.31 0.32 -18.27
N LYS A 153 0.73 -0.89 -18.27
CA LYS A 153 0.89 -1.93 -17.23
C LYS A 153 2.28 -2.60 -17.21
N ARG A 154 3.34 -1.90 -17.61
CA ARG A 154 4.71 -2.37 -17.60
C ARG A 154 5.45 -1.71 -16.44
N ALA A 155 6.24 -2.47 -15.70
CA ALA A 155 6.90 -2.01 -14.48
C ALA A 155 8.06 -1.02 -14.75
N ASP A 156 8.46 -0.84 -16.00
CA ASP A 156 9.44 0.16 -16.45
C ASP A 156 8.89 1.58 -16.47
N ASN A 157 7.60 1.80 -16.20
CA ASN A 157 6.92 3.10 -16.28
C ASN A 157 7.15 4.06 -15.10
N LEU A 158 7.91 3.65 -14.07
CA LEU A 158 8.18 4.50 -12.90
C LEU A 158 8.75 5.90 -13.28
N PRO A 159 9.70 6.03 -14.24
CA PRO A 159 10.19 7.34 -14.66
C PRO A 159 9.10 8.25 -15.23
N GLU A 160 8.18 7.71 -16.02
CA GLU A 160 7.06 8.46 -16.60
C GLU A 160 6.10 8.96 -15.50
N ILE A 161 5.84 8.10 -14.51
CA ILE A 161 5.06 8.46 -13.32
C ILE A 161 5.74 9.59 -12.55
N LEU A 162 7.05 9.48 -12.28
CA LEU A 162 7.82 10.47 -11.52
C LEU A 162 7.81 11.84 -12.21
N ILE A 163 8.04 11.84 -13.53
CA ILE A 163 8.03 13.06 -14.33
C ILE A 163 6.64 13.70 -14.32
N THR A 164 5.58 12.90 -14.50
CA THR A 164 4.21 13.41 -14.46
C THR A 164 3.89 14.01 -13.09
N LEU A 165 4.23 13.33 -12.00
CA LEU A 165 4.00 13.84 -10.64
C LEU A 165 4.75 15.16 -10.40
N TYR A 166 5.95 15.30 -10.96
CA TYR A 166 6.72 16.55 -10.93
C TYR A 166 6.06 17.66 -11.76
N GLU A 167 5.64 17.38 -13.00
CA GLU A 167 5.00 18.35 -13.89
C GLU A 167 3.73 18.95 -13.27
N TYR A 168 2.93 18.10 -12.61
CA TYR A 168 1.72 18.52 -11.90
C TYR A 168 1.99 19.08 -10.49
N GLN A 169 3.25 19.19 -10.06
CA GLN A 169 3.64 19.74 -8.75
C GLN A 169 2.96 19.02 -7.58
N VAL A 170 2.85 17.69 -7.66
CA VAL A 170 2.25 16.88 -6.60
C VAL A 170 3.18 16.83 -5.39
N SER A 171 2.63 16.96 -4.18
CA SER A 171 3.43 16.85 -2.94
C SER A 171 3.97 15.43 -2.72
N ILE A 172 5.15 15.31 -2.10
CA ILE A 172 5.83 14.02 -1.87
C ILE A 172 4.90 13.01 -1.18
N SER A 173 4.19 13.42 -0.13
CA SER A 173 3.27 12.53 0.61
C SER A 173 2.16 11.97 -0.28
N ARG A 174 1.62 12.77 -1.21
CA ARG A 174 0.59 12.33 -2.16
C ARG A 174 1.16 11.49 -3.29
N SER A 175 2.37 11.78 -3.74
CA SER A 175 3.12 10.95 -4.69
C SER A 175 3.33 9.54 -4.12
N VAL A 176 3.79 9.44 -2.86
CA VAL A 176 3.97 8.15 -2.18
C VAL A 176 2.64 7.41 -2.05
N TRP A 177 1.55 8.10 -1.69
CA TRP A 177 0.23 7.49 -1.66
C TRP A 177 -0.18 6.91 -3.01
N TYR A 178 -0.03 7.69 -4.10
CA TYR A 178 -0.34 7.23 -5.44
C TYR A 178 0.48 5.99 -5.83
N LEU A 179 1.79 6.00 -5.57
CA LEU A 179 2.69 4.88 -5.85
C LEU A 179 2.30 3.61 -5.07
N LYS A 180 1.90 3.73 -3.81
CA LYS A 180 1.36 2.60 -3.02
C LYS A 180 0.13 1.99 -3.69
N ILE A 181 -0.76 2.82 -4.22
CA ILE A 181 -1.92 2.34 -4.94
C ILE A 181 -1.54 1.68 -6.28
N MET A 182 -0.50 2.15 -6.96
CA MET A 182 0.01 1.49 -8.17
C MET A 182 0.56 0.08 -7.87
N VAL A 183 1.34 -0.09 -6.79
CA VAL A 183 1.81 -1.42 -6.36
C VAL A 183 0.64 -2.35 -6.03
N LEU A 184 -0.37 -1.84 -5.32
CA LEU A 184 -1.60 -2.58 -5.02
C LEU A 184 -2.36 -2.97 -6.31
N GLY A 185 -2.40 -2.08 -7.30
CA GLY A 185 -3.00 -2.33 -8.61
C GLY A 185 -2.28 -3.42 -9.40
N CYS A 186 -0.94 -3.44 -9.39
CA CYS A 186 -0.16 -4.48 -10.08
C CYS A 186 -0.39 -5.86 -9.43
N THR A 187 -0.26 -5.96 -8.10
CA THR A 187 -0.41 -7.22 -7.35
C THR A 187 -1.81 -7.84 -7.49
N THR A 188 -2.86 -7.02 -7.48
CA THR A 188 -4.25 -7.50 -7.62
C THR A 188 -4.60 -8.01 -9.01
N ASN A 189 -3.96 -7.52 -10.06
CA ASN A 189 -4.16 -8.02 -11.43
C ASN A 189 -3.34 -9.29 -11.70
N LEU A 190 -2.14 -9.42 -11.11
CA LEU A 190 -1.32 -10.63 -11.14
C LEU A 190 -2.09 -11.84 -10.58
N THR A 191 -2.84 -11.65 -9.48
CA THR A 191 -3.68 -12.73 -8.90
C THR A 191 -4.83 -13.18 -9.80
N GLU A 192 -5.39 -12.29 -10.63
CA GLU A 192 -6.47 -12.65 -11.57
C GLU A 192 -5.92 -13.35 -12.83
N ALA A 193 -4.71 -12.97 -13.28
CA ALA A 193 -4.05 -13.57 -14.45
C ALA A 193 -3.46 -14.96 -14.18
N ASN A 194 -3.06 -15.25 -12.93
CA ASN A 194 -2.43 -16.51 -12.53
C ASN A 194 -3.35 -17.76 -12.54
N LYS A 195 -4.63 -17.62 -12.96
CA LYS A 195 -5.49 -18.79 -13.25
C LYS A 195 -5.06 -19.56 -14.51
N LYS A 196 -4.15 -19.02 -15.34
CA LYS A 196 -3.57 -19.71 -16.49
C LYS A 196 -2.04 -19.52 -16.53
N LYS A 197 -1.32 -20.55 -16.09
CA LYS A 197 0.15 -20.77 -16.15
C LYS A 197 1.00 -20.05 -15.08
N ARG A 198 2.07 -20.75 -14.65
CA ARG A 198 3.16 -20.29 -13.79
C ARG A 198 3.85 -19.07 -14.42
N GLN A 199 3.33 -17.87 -14.20
CA GLN A 199 4.09 -16.65 -14.41
C GLN A 199 4.91 -16.40 -13.13
N THR A 200 6.23 -16.33 -13.27
CA THR A 200 7.15 -15.93 -12.20
C THR A 200 6.59 -14.69 -11.51
N THR A 201 6.50 -14.72 -10.17
CA THR A 201 6.11 -13.57 -9.36
C THR A 201 7.05 -12.42 -9.68
N ILE A 202 6.58 -11.47 -10.49
CA ILE A 202 7.31 -10.26 -10.83
C ILE A 202 7.42 -9.42 -9.56
N ASP A 203 8.66 -9.22 -9.09
CA ASP A 203 8.92 -8.34 -7.97
C ASP A 203 8.93 -6.87 -8.45
N VAL A 204 7.78 -6.22 -8.28
CA VAL A 204 7.56 -4.80 -8.63
C VAL A 204 8.61 -3.90 -7.95
N SER A 205 9.03 -4.23 -6.74
CA SER A 205 10.02 -3.46 -5.98
C SER A 205 11.37 -3.44 -6.69
N SER A 206 11.82 -4.61 -7.14
CA SER A 206 13.09 -4.77 -7.87
C SER A 206 13.08 -4.01 -9.19
N GLU A 207 12.04 -4.19 -10.04
CA GLU A 207 11.96 -3.53 -11.35
C GLU A 207 11.89 -2.00 -11.23
N TRP A 208 11.10 -1.49 -10.27
CA TRP A 208 11.03 -0.07 -9.95
C TRP A 208 12.38 0.47 -9.52
N SER A 209 13.09 -0.27 -8.70
CA SER A 209 14.41 0.12 -8.22
C SER A 209 15.42 0.17 -9.37
N VAL A 210 15.36 -0.74 -10.35
CA VAL A 210 16.28 -0.75 -11.51
C VAL A 210 16.02 0.48 -12.38
N SER A 211 14.75 0.73 -12.68
CA SER A 211 14.34 1.86 -13.50
C SER A 211 14.68 3.20 -12.83
N LEU A 212 14.51 3.29 -11.50
CA LEU A 212 14.84 4.48 -10.72
C LEU A 212 16.35 4.76 -10.70
N VAL A 213 17.17 3.73 -10.46
CA VAL A 213 18.64 3.87 -10.50
C VAL A 213 19.08 4.36 -11.87
N ARG A 214 18.52 3.80 -12.95
CA ARG A 214 18.85 4.20 -14.31
C ARG A 214 18.47 5.65 -14.60
N LEU A 215 17.28 6.08 -14.16
CA LEU A 215 16.83 7.47 -14.26
C LEU A 215 17.76 8.43 -13.51
N LEU A 216 18.12 8.11 -12.27
CA LEU A 216 19.02 8.93 -11.46
C LEU A 216 20.41 9.03 -12.10
N LYS A 217 20.97 7.92 -12.59
CA LYS A 217 22.25 7.91 -13.32
C LYS A 217 22.20 8.83 -14.54
N GLU A 218 21.16 8.74 -15.34
CA GLU A 218 20.97 9.60 -16.51
C GLU A 218 20.84 11.09 -16.14
N MET A 219 20.07 11.42 -15.10
CA MET A 219 19.92 12.81 -14.64
C MET A 219 21.24 13.38 -14.12
N PHE A 220 22.01 12.57 -13.40
CA PHE A 220 23.33 12.95 -12.90
C PHE A 220 24.30 13.27 -14.05
N LEU A 221 24.41 12.38 -15.04
CA LEU A 221 25.29 12.58 -16.20
C LEU A 221 24.91 13.85 -16.99
N ARG A 222 23.61 14.11 -17.16
CA ARG A 222 23.14 15.34 -17.82
C ARG A 222 23.49 16.59 -17.03
N LEU A 223 23.35 16.57 -15.71
CA LEU A 223 23.76 17.69 -14.85
C LEU A 223 25.27 17.95 -14.97
N GLN A 224 26.08 16.89 -14.92
CA GLN A 224 27.52 16.97 -15.12
C GLN A 224 27.85 17.57 -16.50
N PHE A 225 27.16 17.15 -17.56
CA PHE A 225 27.33 17.72 -18.89
C PHE A 225 27.04 19.23 -18.95
N TYR A 226 25.97 19.71 -18.31
CA TYR A 226 25.66 21.13 -18.22
C TYR A 226 26.75 21.90 -17.44
N GLU A 227 27.26 21.34 -16.35
CA GLU A 227 28.33 21.94 -15.55
C GLU A 227 29.66 22.06 -16.32
N LEU A 228 30.07 21.00 -17.05
CA LEU A 228 31.29 21.05 -17.87
C LEU A 228 31.13 22.00 -19.07
N SER A 229 29.93 22.06 -19.65
CA SER A 229 29.63 22.99 -20.74
C SER A 229 29.69 24.45 -20.27
N ALA A 230 29.24 24.74 -19.05
CA ALA A 230 29.34 26.07 -18.43
C ALA A 230 30.79 26.42 -18.04
N ALA A 231 31.57 25.46 -17.53
CA ALA A 231 32.98 25.65 -17.15
C ALA A 231 33.90 25.93 -18.36
N SER A 232 33.55 25.41 -19.53
CA SER A 232 34.32 25.63 -20.77
C SER A 232 34.29 27.09 -21.27
N GLY A 233 33.46 27.97 -20.67
CA GLY A 233 33.44 29.41 -20.95
C GLY A 233 34.58 30.20 -20.30
N HIS A 234 35.23 29.67 -19.25
CA HIS A 234 36.32 30.34 -18.54
C HIS A 234 37.43 29.33 -18.16
N GLN A 235 38.46 29.26 -19.02
CA GLN A 235 39.78 28.64 -18.78
C GLN A 235 39.86 27.09 -18.63
N HIS A 236 40.47 26.46 -19.63
CA HIS A 236 41.21 25.17 -19.61
C HIS A 236 40.61 23.95 -18.88
N GLN A 237 39.58 23.35 -19.49
CA GLN A 237 39.51 21.90 -19.77
C GLN A 237 38.47 21.70 -20.87
N SER A 238 38.91 21.75 -22.13
CA SER A 238 38.04 21.60 -23.28
C SER A 238 37.46 20.18 -23.32
N LEU A 239 36.14 20.07 -23.18
CA LEU A 239 35.40 18.92 -23.72
C LEU A 239 35.83 18.72 -25.18
N PRO A 240 36.12 17.49 -25.64
CA PRO A 240 36.45 17.28 -27.05
C PRO A 240 35.28 17.78 -27.91
N ALA A 241 35.57 18.60 -28.92
CA ALA A 241 34.61 19.33 -29.75
C ALA A 241 33.56 18.46 -30.49
N ASN A 242 33.60 17.13 -30.32
CA ASN A 242 32.71 16.14 -30.89
C ASN A 242 31.77 15.46 -29.88
N MET A 243 31.78 15.85 -28.60
CA MET A 243 30.97 15.19 -27.57
C MET A 243 29.55 15.79 -27.51
N THR A 244 28.63 15.23 -28.29
CA THR A 244 27.19 15.44 -28.10
C THR A 244 26.74 14.79 -26.78
N LEU A 245 25.62 15.25 -26.20
CA LEU A 245 25.03 14.62 -25.01
C LEU A 245 24.79 13.12 -25.23
N GLU A 246 24.40 12.73 -26.45
CA GLU A 246 24.27 11.32 -26.85
C GLU A 246 25.61 10.57 -26.84
N GLY A 247 26.70 11.23 -27.24
CA GLY A 247 28.05 10.69 -27.13
C GLY A 247 28.50 10.50 -25.68
N PHE A 248 28.18 11.45 -24.80
CA PHE A 248 28.50 11.36 -23.36
C PHE A 248 27.73 10.23 -22.67
N MET A 249 26.45 10.04 -22.99
CA MET A 249 25.62 8.97 -22.44
C MET A 249 25.91 7.59 -23.04
N LYS A 250 26.47 7.51 -24.26
CA LYS A 250 26.93 6.25 -24.88
C LYS A 250 28.11 5.63 -24.15
N VAL A 251 28.95 6.42 -23.47
CA VAL A 251 30.07 5.92 -22.66
C VAL A 251 29.59 4.97 -21.55
N ASP A 252 28.39 5.21 -21.02
CA ASP A 252 27.78 4.38 -19.97
C ASP A 252 26.74 3.36 -20.50
N ASN A 253 26.65 3.18 -21.82
CA ASN A 253 25.69 2.27 -22.47
C ASN A 253 24.22 2.51 -22.04
N LEU A 254 23.86 3.77 -21.77
CA LEU A 254 22.54 4.17 -21.33
C LEU A 254 21.67 4.61 -22.53
N ASN A 255 20.66 3.80 -22.88
CA ASN A 255 19.55 4.33 -23.68
C ASN A 255 18.79 5.35 -22.84
N SER A 256 18.58 6.55 -23.38
CA SER A 256 17.90 7.65 -22.71
C SER A 256 16.45 7.29 -22.36
N ILE A 257 16.11 7.39 -21.08
CA ILE A 257 14.76 7.30 -20.53
C ILE A 257 14.06 8.66 -20.60
N LEU A 258 14.79 9.77 -20.46
CA LEU A 258 14.17 11.09 -20.38
C LEU A 258 13.66 11.61 -21.72
N LEU A 259 14.30 11.29 -22.85
CA LEU A 259 13.95 11.87 -24.16
C LEU A 259 12.61 11.43 -24.74
N PRO A 260 12.18 10.17 -24.60
CA PRO A 260 10.82 9.78 -25.01
C PRO A 260 9.73 10.46 -24.18
N ILE A 261 10.07 10.92 -22.97
CA ILE A 261 9.10 11.43 -21.98
C ILE A 261 9.08 12.96 -21.96
N ILE A 262 10.24 13.61 -22.07
CA ILE A 262 10.41 15.06 -22.04
C ILE A 262 11.03 15.49 -23.37
N ASN A 263 10.35 16.39 -24.08
CA ASN A 263 10.87 16.97 -25.32
C ASN A 263 12.21 17.70 -25.06
N HIS A 264 13.24 17.32 -25.81
CA HIS A 264 14.64 17.74 -25.65
C HIS A 264 14.82 19.27 -25.61
N ASN A 265 13.94 20.01 -26.29
CA ASN A 265 13.97 21.48 -26.38
C ASN A 265 13.47 22.19 -25.10
N TYR A 266 12.87 21.47 -24.15
CA TYR A 266 12.26 22.03 -22.95
C TYR A 266 12.97 21.68 -21.64
N LEU A 267 13.97 20.81 -21.68
CA LEU A 267 14.72 20.37 -20.50
C LEU A 267 15.91 21.31 -20.25
N THR A 268 15.65 22.42 -19.57
CA THR A 268 16.70 23.35 -19.14
C THR A 268 17.45 22.81 -17.91
N GLU A 269 18.69 23.24 -17.69
CA GLU A 269 19.48 22.90 -16.50
C GLU A 269 18.70 23.16 -15.20
N LYS A 270 18.01 24.31 -15.11
CA LYS A 270 17.16 24.67 -13.96
C LYS A 270 16.05 23.64 -13.73
N LYS A 271 15.33 23.23 -14.78
CA LYS A 271 14.27 22.22 -14.67
C LYS A 271 14.83 20.86 -14.30
N LEU A 272 15.99 20.48 -14.84
CA LEU A 272 16.66 19.22 -14.50
C LEU A 272 17.10 19.18 -13.03
N LYS A 273 17.64 20.28 -12.49
CA LYS A 273 17.97 20.42 -11.05
C LYS A 273 16.74 20.32 -10.15
N CYS A 274 15.63 20.93 -10.54
CA CYS A 274 14.36 20.80 -9.82
C CYS A 274 13.82 19.37 -9.85
N LEU A 275 13.82 18.72 -11.01
CA LEU A 275 13.41 17.33 -11.17
C LEU A 275 14.33 16.41 -10.34
N TRP A 276 15.64 16.63 -10.34
CA TRP A 276 16.60 15.88 -9.52
C TRP A 276 16.28 15.97 -8.04
N THR A 277 16.02 17.18 -7.56
CA THR A 277 15.65 17.41 -6.16
C THR A 277 14.33 16.75 -5.80
N PHE A 278 13.34 16.78 -6.69
CA PHE A 278 12.05 16.10 -6.49
C PHE A 278 12.23 14.58 -6.44
N THR A 279 12.90 14.01 -7.44
CA THR A 279 13.11 12.57 -7.55
C THR A 279 13.89 12.03 -6.37
N THR A 280 15.00 12.67 -5.96
CA THR A 280 15.80 12.23 -4.80
C THR A 280 15.00 12.26 -3.49
N LYS A 281 14.21 13.31 -3.25
CA LYS A 281 13.33 13.39 -2.08
C LYS A 281 12.26 12.30 -2.09
N LEU A 282 11.66 12.04 -3.26
CA LEU A 282 10.65 10.99 -3.40
C LEU A 282 11.25 9.59 -3.26
N THR A 283 12.43 9.33 -3.83
CA THR A 283 13.19 8.08 -3.65
C THR A 283 13.43 7.79 -2.17
N ARG A 284 13.86 8.80 -1.40
CA ARG A 284 14.05 8.64 0.05
C ARG A 284 12.73 8.24 0.74
N ALA A 285 11.65 8.95 0.44
CA ALA A 285 10.34 8.63 1.00
C ALA A 285 9.83 7.23 0.61
N MET A 286 10.18 6.75 -0.60
CA MET A 286 9.86 5.39 -1.05
C MET A 286 10.69 4.33 -0.31
N LEU A 287 11.99 4.57 -0.08
CA LEU A 287 12.88 3.71 0.69
C LEU A 287 12.43 3.58 2.16
N ASP A 288 12.04 4.68 2.79
CA ASP A 288 11.53 4.70 4.16
C ASP A 288 10.25 3.86 4.31
N GLN A 289 9.47 3.76 3.24
CA GLN A 289 8.21 3.02 3.17
C GLN A 289 8.36 1.60 2.60
N ASN A 290 9.60 1.13 2.38
CA ASN A 290 9.93 -0.18 1.78
C ASN A 290 9.24 -0.44 0.43
N LEU A 291 9.09 0.59 -0.40
CA LEU A 291 8.56 0.47 -1.77
C LEU A 291 9.63 0.11 -2.81
N LEU A 292 10.89 0.10 -2.39
CA LEU A 292 12.06 -0.11 -3.24
C LEU A 292 12.99 -1.12 -2.58
N ASP A 293 13.76 -1.82 -3.41
CA ASP A 293 14.81 -2.72 -2.99
C ASP A 293 16.01 -1.90 -2.49
N LYS A 294 16.19 -1.92 -1.17
CA LYS A 294 17.27 -1.21 -0.48
C LYS A 294 18.65 -1.73 -0.88
N GLN A 295 18.80 -3.05 -1.00
CA GLN A 295 20.10 -3.65 -1.27
C GLN A 295 20.57 -3.24 -2.67
N MET A 296 19.70 -3.37 -3.66
CA MET A 296 20.04 -3.06 -5.03
C MET A 296 20.37 -1.57 -5.26
N ILE A 297 19.65 -0.66 -4.58
CA ILE A 297 19.96 0.78 -4.63
C ILE A 297 21.31 1.07 -3.99
N LEU A 298 21.62 0.44 -2.85
CA LEU A 298 22.91 0.63 -2.16
C LEU A 298 24.08 0.11 -2.99
N GLU A 299 23.95 -1.09 -3.58
CA GLU A 299 24.96 -1.66 -4.49
C GLU A 299 25.18 -0.73 -5.69
N SER A 300 24.10 -0.23 -6.30
CA SER A 300 24.18 0.71 -7.41
C SER A 300 24.85 2.04 -7.07
N LEU A 301 24.71 2.51 -5.83
CA LEU A 301 25.36 3.72 -5.34
C LEU A 301 26.85 3.48 -5.03
N LEU A 302 27.18 2.33 -4.44
CA LEU A 302 28.57 1.93 -4.20
C LEU A 302 29.34 1.81 -5.51
N ASP A 303 28.78 1.16 -6.52
CA ASP A 303 29.37 1.05 -7.86
C ASP A 303 29.67 2.44 -8.47
N LEU A 304 28.76 3.40 -8.29
CA LEU A 304 28.95 4.77 -8.79
C LEU A 304 30.07 5.49 -8.04
N LEU A 305 30.10 5.37 -6.71
CA LEU A 305 31.15 5.97 -5.88
C LEU A 305 32.51 5.38 -6.21
N GLU A 306 32.61 4.07 -6.38
CA GLU A 306 33.85 3.39 -6.74
C GLU A 306 34.35 3.84 -8.14
N LYS A 307 33.47 3.87 -9.14
CA LYS A 307 33.80 4.39 -10.48
C LYS A 307 34.29 5.83 -10.44
N SER A 308 33.62 6.71 -9.68
CA SER A 308 34.04 8.10 -9.53
C SER A 308 35.37 8.26 -8.78
N ALA A 309 35.63 7.42 -7.78
CA ALA A 309 36.90 7.40 -7.04
C ALA A 309 38.07 6.95 -7.92
N ILE A 310 37.85 5.96 -8.79
CA ILE A 310 38.84 5.49 -9.77
C ILE A 310 39.12 6.58 -10.82
N GLN A 311 38.10 7.28 -11.29
CA GLN A 311 38.23 8.39 -12.24
C GLN A 311 39.01 9.57 -11.63
N ASN A 312 38.76 9.92 -10.36
CA ASN A 312 39.49 10.97 -9.63
C ASN A 312 40.95 10.58 -9.33
N ARG A 313 41.23 9.31 -8.98
CA ARG A 313 42.62 8.82 -8.85
C ARG A 313 43.37 8.87 -10.17
N SER A 314 42.71 8.50 -11.26
CA SER A 314 43.27 8.58 -12.61
C SER A 314 43.53 10.02 -13.05
N ALA A 315 42.66 10.97 -12.69
CA ALA A 315 42.86 12.40 -12.91
C ALA A 315 44.03 12.98 -12.08
N HIS A 316 44.24 12.50 -10.85
CA HIS A 316 45.41 12.85 -10.04
C HIS A 316 46.71 12.27 -10.59
N ILE A 317 46.68 11.06 -11.15
CA ILE A 317 47.84 10.46 -11.83
C ILE A 317 48.18 11.20 -13.14
N ASN A 318 47.19 11.80 -13.81
CA ASN A 318 47.36 12.58 -15.03
C ASN A 318 47.86 14.02 -14.83
N LYS A 319 48.10 14.49 -13.59
CA LYS A 319 48.99 15.63 -13.33
C LYS A 319 50.46 15.19 -13.50
N SER A 320 50.78 14.80 -14.72
CA SER A 320 52.03 14.14 -15.13
C SER A 320 53.25 15.08 -15.22
N SER A 321 53.19 16.32 -14.71
CA SER A 321 54.40 17.15 -14.53
C SER A 321 55.12 16.86 -13.21
N GLU A 322 54.41 16.38 -12.18
CA GLU A 322 55.02 16.05 -10.88
C GLU A 322 55.64 14.65 -10.87
N LYS A 323 55.06 13.68 -11.59
CA LYS A 323 55.58 12.30 -11.63
C LYS A 323 57.01 12.23 -12.20
N ALA A 324 57.28 12.99 -13.27
CA ALA A 324 58.62 13.11 -13.84
C ALA A 324 59.61 13.86 -12.92
N SER A 325 59.12 14.79 -12.10
CA SER A 325 59.93 15.54 -11.12
C SER A 325 60.34 14.66 -9.94
N TRP A 326 59.40 13.85 -9.41
CA TRP A 326 59.67 12.90 -8.34
C TRP A 326 60.56 11.73 -8.77
N GLU A 327 60.38 11.22 -9.99
CA GLU A 327 61.26 10.17 -10.54
C GLU A 327 62.70 10.68 -10.76
N LYS A 328 62.88 11.92 -11.23
CA LYS A 328 64.21 12.57 -11.29
C LYS A 328 64.82 12.77 -9.91
N TYR A 329 64.04 13.22 -8.93
CA TYR A 329 64.52 13.45 -7.57
C TYR A 329 64.99 12.14 -6.90
N ILE A 330 64.22 11.06 -7.03
CA ILE A 330 64.59 9.73 -6.52
C ILE A 330 65.83 9.17 -7.23
N LEU A 331 66.00 9.43 -8.53
CA LEU A 331 67.20 9.01 -9.28
C LEU A 331 68.45 9.79 -8.82
N THR A 332 68.28 11.06 -8.45
CA THR A 332 69.37 11.92 -7.96
C THR A 332 69.83 11.47 -6.58
N LEU A 333 68.89 11.20 -5.66
CA LEU A 333 69.19 10.65 -4.32
C LEU A 333 69.85 9.27 -4.36
N LYS A 334 69.55 8.44 -5.36
CA LYS A 334 70.23 7.15 -5.55
C LYS A 334 71.65 7.29 -6.08
N LYS A 335 71.97 8.40 -6.75
CA LYS A 335 73.30 8.67 -7.33
C LYS A 335 74.25 9.27 -6.30
N GLU A 336 73.74 10.05 -5.33
CA GLU A 336 74.50 10.60 -4.20
C GLU A 336 74.80 9.58 -3.09
N ARG A 337 74.20 8.38 -3.15
CA ARG A 337 74.39 7.30 -2.17
C ARG A 337 75.40 6.23 -2.60
N LYS A 338 76.04 6.39 -3.76
CA LYS A 338 77.25 5.66 -4.18
C LYS A 338 78.43 6.60 -4.07
#